data_AF-A0A5N6VTU5-F1
#
_entry.id   AF-A0A5N6VTU5-F1
#
_cell.length_a   1.000
_cell.length_b   1.000
_cell.length_c   1.000
_cell.angle_alpha   90.00
_cell.angle_beta   90.00
_cell.angle_gamma   90.00
#
_symmetry.space_group_name_H-M   'P 1'
#
loop_
_entity.id
_entity.type
_entity.pdbx_description
1 polymer ?
#
loop_
_entity_poly.entity_id
_entity_poly.type
_entity_poly.pdbx_seq_one_letter_code
_entity_poly.pdbx_strand_id
1 'polypeptide(L)'
;MHPEPLPEPPEDIGNPEEENRAIEVDYREDTDQSVDPPQDHQHVEKYLQIRASSKHLTLACPQFKRTLQHRFQEGNELKSKGFLRIPVQDWPPLPFLILTMIIHGRTRKVPREVSLERLAEIAIIADYYECYEAAEVFSDMWINALAERPLESVSDAEKWLFISWVFQQDTIFERSSKYLQLRYTTNMATIPFPIPSSVRGQFTSMPTLLFP
;
A
#
# COMPACT_ATOMS: atom_id res chain seq x y z
N MET A 1 -65.89 -26.77 -20.57
CA MET A 1 -65.81 -25.31 -20.31
C MET A 1 -66.17 -25.12 -18.85
N HIS A 2 -65.17 -24.92 -18.00
CA HIS A 2 -65.34 -24.66 -16.57
C HIS A 2 -65.25 -23.14 -16.35
N PRO A 3 -66.10 -22.54 -15.49
CA PRO A 3 -66.08 -21.11 -15.22
C PRO A 3 -64.87 -20.72 -14.36
N GLU A 4 -64.30 -19.57 -14.69
CA GLU A 4 -63.17 -18.93 -14.04
C GLU A 4 -63.58 -18.34 -12.67
N PRO A 5 -62.78 -18.46 -11.60
CA PRO A 5 -63.13 -17.95 -10.28
C PRO A 5 -62.88 -16.43 -10.17
N LEU A 6 -63.76 -15.75 -9.43
CA LEU A 6 -63.72 -14.31 -9.13
C LEU A 6 -62.48 -13.92 -8.28
N PRO A 7 -61.92 -12.71 -8.43
CA PRO A 7 -60.75 -12.25 -7.68
C PRO A 7 -61.09 -11.87 -6.23
N GLU A 8 -60.15 -12.13 -5.32
CA GLU A 8 -60.23 -11.81 -3.88
C GLU A 8 -60.13 -10.28 -3.61
N PRO A 9 -60.75 -9.79 -2.51
CA PRO A 9 -60.70 -8.37 -2.15
C PRO A 9 -59.31 -7.94 -1.66
N PRO A 10 -58.93 -6.66 -1.84
CA PRO A 10 -57.60 -6.17 -1.48
C PRO A 10 -57.42 -6.07 0.04
N GLU A 11 -56.22 -6.42 0.51
CA GLU A 11 -55.79 -6.25 1.90
C GLU A 11 -55.60 -4.77 2.27
N ASP A 12 -55.99 -4.46 3.50
CA ASP A 12 -56.09 -3.14 4.13
C ASP A 12 -54.71 -2.46 4.29
N ILE A 13 -54.51 -1.34 3.59
CA ILE A 13 -53.33 -0.49 3.71
C ILE A 13 -53.55 0.46 4.90
N GLY A 14 -53.00 0.07 6.05
CA GLY A 14 -52.99 0.89 7.26
C GLY A 14 -52.25 2.23 7.09
N ASN A 15 -52.87 3.28 7.60
CA ASN A 15 -52.52 4.71 7.56
C ASN A 15 -51.12 5.04 8.17
N PRO A 16 -50.31 5.94 7.58
CA PRO A 16 -48.95 6.22 8.05
C PRO A 16 -48.88 7.53 8.88
N GLU A 17 -49.43 7.55 10.10
CA GLU A 17 -49.30 8.71 10.99
C GLU A 17 -49.35 8.32 12.47
N GLU A 18 -48.32 7.64 13.02
CA GLU A 18 -48.22 7.49 14.48
C GLU A 18 -46.84 7.01 14.97
N GLU A 19 -45.77 7.83 14.85
CA GLU A 19 -44.65 7.76 15.82
C GLU A 19 -43.74 9.00 15.84
N ASN A 20 -44.34 10.19 15.96
CA ASN A 20 -43.63 11.38 16.42
C ASN A 20 -44.03 11.66 17.87
N ARG A 21 -43.36 11.04 18.84
CA ARG A 21 -43.41 11.45 20.25
C ARG A 21 -42.02 11.86 20.73
N ALA A 22 -41.87 13.18 20.91
CA ALA A 22 -40.74 13.80 21.57
C ALA A 22 -40.61 13.28 23.00
N ILE A 23 -39.40 12.90 23.40
CA ILE A 23 -39.06 12.56 24.78
C ILE A 23 -38.47 13.83 25.42
N GLU A 24 -39.18 14.36 26.42
CA GLU A 24 -38.70 15.44 27.29
C GLU A 24 -37.52 14.95 28.15
N VAL A 25 -36.44 15.72 28.18
CA VAL A 25 -35.23 15.42 28.96
C VAL A 25 -35.29 16.20 30.28
N ASP A 26 -35.57 15.52 31.39
CA ASP A 26 -35.53 16.10 32.75
C ASP A 26 -34.08 16.11 33.26
N TYR A 27 -33.49 17.31 33.37
CA TYR A 27 -32.18 17.51 33.96
C TYR A 27 -32.31 17.64 35.48
N ARG A 28 -31.75 16.68 36.22
CA ARG A 28 -31.46 16.83 37.66
C ARG A 28 -29.99 16.57 37.91
N GLU A 29 -29.25 17.63 38.23
CA GLU A 29 -27.95 17.56 38.92
C GLU A 29 -28.20 17.19 40.38
N ASP A 30 -27.60 16.09 40.87
CA ASP A 30 -26.71 16.18 42.03
C ASP A 30 -25.85 14.91 42.28
N THR A 31 -24.55 15.17 42.32
CA THR A 31 -23.44 14.60 43.12
C THR A 31 -23.52 13.22 43.83
N ASP A 32 -22.58 12.33 43.48
CA ASP A 32 -21.46 11.84 44.32
C ASP A 32 -21.13 10.32 44.17
N GLN A 33 -19.85 10.08 43.86
CA GLN A 33 -19.00 8.89 44.06
C GLN A 33 -19.49 7.46 43.77
N SER A 34 -18.98 6.89 42.67
CA SER A 34 -17.97 5.82 42.70
C SER A 34 -17.35 5.64 41.30
N VAL A 35 -16.11 6.07 41.14
CA VAL A 35 -15.33 5.90 39.90
C VAL A 35 -14.89 4.43 39.81
N ASP A 36 -15.61 3.63 39.04
CA ASP A 36 -15.01 2.43 38.47
C ASP A 36 -14.01 2.87 37.39
N PRO A 37 -12.77 2.35 37.36
CA PRO A 37 -11.81 2.71 36.34
C PRO A 37 -12.33 2.29 34.96
N PRO A 38 -12.04 3.06 33.88
CA PRO A 38 -12.52 2.73 32.55
C PRO A 38 -12.05 1.32 32.19
N GLN A 39 -13.01 0.46 31.87
CA GLN A 39 -12.74 -0.87 31.34
C GLN A 39 -11.84 -0.73 30.11
N ASP A 40 -10.68 -1.35 30.24
CA ASP A 40 -9.65 -1.60 29.23
C ASP A 40 -10.27 -1.62 27.82
N HIS A 41 -10.16 -0.48 27.12
CA HIS A 41 -10.43 -0.43 25.70
C HIS A 41 -9.31 -1.24 25.05
N GLN A 42 -9.47 -2.56 25.01
CA GLN A 42 -8.64 -3.45 24.21
C GLN A 42 -8.59 -2.86 22.82
N HIS A 43 -7.47 -2.20 22.52
CA HIS A 43 -7.22 -1.63 21.21
C HIS A 43 -7.11 -2.82 20.26
N VAL A 44 -8.24 -3.20 19.64
CA VAL A 44 -8.27 -4.30 18.67
C VAL A 44 -7.42 -3.83 17.50
N GLU A 45 -6.16 -4.25 17.47
CA GLU A 45 -5.27 -4.01 16.34
C GLU A 45 -5.94 -4.59 15.09
N LYS A 46 -6.35 -3.70 14.18
CA LYS A 46 -6.92 -4.08 12.90
C LYS A 46 -5.77 -4.44 11.97
N TYR A 47 -5.71 -5.72 11.57
CA TYR A 47 -4.72 -6.20 10.61
C TYR A 47 -5.42 -6.67 9.32
N LEU A 48 -4.73 -6.50 8.19
CA LEU A 48 -5.21 -6.98 6.89
C LEU A 48 -4.71 -8.41 6.66
N GLN A 49 -5.62 -9.38 6.56
CA GLN A 49 -5.27 -10.74 6.11
C GLN A 49 -5.32 -10.85 4.60
N ILE A 50 -4.17 -11.16 3.98
CA ILE A 50 -4.06 -11.37 2.53
C ILE A 50 -3.82 -12.85 2.28
N ARG A 51 -4.72 -13.49 1.51
CA ARG A 51 -4.55 -14.87 1.06
C ARG A 51 -3.97 -14.90 -0.34
N ALA A 52 -2.78 -15.48 -0.46
CA ALA A 52 -2.02 -15.60 -1.70
C ALA A 52 -1.66 -17.07 -1.99
N SER A 53 -1.46 -17.37 -3.27
CA SER A 53 -0.94 -18.65 -3.75
C SER A 53 0.58 -18.63 -3.67
N SER A 54 1.16 -19.58 -2.93
CA SER A 54 2.62 -19.76 -2.87
C SER A 54 3.22 -19.94 -4.26
N LYS A 55 2.56 -20.67 -5.17
CA LYS A 55 3.02 -20.86 -6.55
C LYS A 55 3.18 -19.54 -7.30
N HIS A 56 2.20 -18.65 -7.23
CA HIS A 56 2.27 -17.34 -7.89
C HIS A 56 3.37 -16.47 -7.27
N LEU A 57 3.46 -16.44 -5.94
CA LEU A 57 4.51 -15.71 -5.24
C LEU A 57 5.91 -16.22 -5.62
N THR A 58 6.17 -17.52 -5.57
CA THR A 58 7.50 -18.08 -5.91
C THR A 58 7.85 -17.95 -7.39
N LEU A 59 6.85 -17.81 -8.27
CA LEU A 59 7.07 -17.62 -9.70
C LEU A 59 7.51 -16.18 -9.99
N ALA A 60 6.87 -15.20 -9.35
CA ALA A 60 7.07 -13.78 -9.61
C ALA A 60 8.09 -13.10 -8.68
N CYS A 61 8.38 -13.68 -7.51
CA CYS A 61 9.21 -13.09 -6.46
C CYS A 61 10.36 -14.02 -6.07
N PRO A 62 11.60 -13.75 -6.53
CA PRO A 62 12.80 -14.46 -6.11
C PRO A 62 12.99 -14.53 -4.60
N GLN A 63 12.65 -13.47 -3.86
CA GLN A 63 12.68 -13.50 -2.40
C GLN A 63 11.77 -14.62 -1.89
N PHE A 64 10.48 -14.64 -2.26
CA PHE A 64 9.55 -15.66 -1.76
C PHE A 64 9.96 -17.06 -2.20
N LYS A 65 10.58 -17.20 -3.37
CA LYS A 65 11.19 -18.46 -3.81
C LYS A 65 12.29 -18.91 -2.84
N ARG A 66 13.10 -18.01 -2.29
CA ARG A 66 14.09 -18.33 -1.24
C ARG A 66 13.41 -18.65 0.08
N THR A 67 12.49 -17.82 0.57
CA THR A 67 11.79 -18.03 1.85
C THR A 67 10.98 -19.32 1.88
N LEU A 68 10.30 -19.68 0.79
CA LEU A 68 9.43 -20.87 0.74
C LEU A 68 10.15 -22.14 0.27
N GLN A 69 11.48 -22.13 0.16
CA GLN A 69 12.26 -23.34 -0.10
C GLN A 69 12.18 -24.33 1.06
N HIS A 70 12.11 -25.63 0.75
CA HIS A 70 12.03 -26.73 1.73
C HIS A 70 13.25 -26.90 2.64
N ARG A 71 14.24 -26.01 2.57
CA ARG A 71 15.38 -25.96 3.51
C ARG A 71 15.12 -25.02 4.69
N PHE A 72 14.10 -24.17 4.59
CA PHE A 72 13.71 -23.22 5.63
C PHE A 72 12.44 -23.69 6.36
N GLN A 73 12.22 -23.13 7.55
CA GLN A 73 11.07 -23.47 8.40
C GLN A 73 9.75 -23.24 7.64
N GLU A 74 9.64 -22.12 6.94
CA GLU A 74 8.46 -21.70 6.19
C GLU A 74 8.13 -22.68 5.06
N GLY A 75 9.15 -23.11 4.30
CA GLY A 75 8.97 -24.10 3.23
C GLY A 75 8.62 -25.50 3.73
N ASN A 76 9.10 -25.88 4.92
CA ASN A 76 8.73 -27.13 5.58
C ASN A 76 7.30 -27.09 6.13
N GLU A 77 6.90 -25.97 6.73
CA GLU A 77 5.53 -25.75 7.21
C GLU A 77 4.54 -25.77 6.05
N LEU A 78 4.82 -25.04 4.97
CA LEU A 78 3.98 -25.03 3.77
C LEU A 78 3.80 -26.43 3.18
N LYS A 79 4.88 -27.23 3.14
CA LYS A 79 4.85 -28.60 2.61
C LYS A 79 4.03 -29.54 3.49
N SER A 80 4.14 -29.42 4.81
CA SER A 80 3.48 -30.32 5.77
C SER A 80 2.01 -29.97 6.01
N LYS A 81 1.68 -28.68 6.13
CA LYS A 81 0.31 -28.20 6.44
C LYS A 81 -0.49 -27.81 5.19
N GLY A 82 0.17 -27.57 4.06
CA GLY A 82 -0.45 -27.03 2.84
C GLY A 82 -0.67 -25.51 2.86
N PHE A 83 -0.37 -24.84 3.98
CA PHE A 83 -0.41 -23.39 4.13
C PHE A 83 0.56 -22.93 5.22
N LEU A 84 0.91 -21.64 5.22
CA LEU A 84 1.53 -20.97 6.37
C LEU A 84 0.96 -19.55 6.51
N ARG A 85 1.22 -18.90 7.64
CA ARG A 85 0.92 -17.47 7.87
C ARG A 85 2.22 -16.73 8.13
N ILE A 86 2.49 -15.70 7.34
CA ILE A 86 3.68 -14.85 7.51
C ILE A 86 3.19 -13.51 8.06
N PRO A 87 3.59 -13.10 9.28
CA PRO A 87 3.36 -11.74 9.74
C PRO A 87 4.23 -10.77 8.95
N VAL A 88 3.65 -9.65 8.54
CA VAL A 88 4.35 -8.59 7.81
C VAL A 88 4.05 -7.29 8.53
N GLN A 89 5.09 -6.64 9.06
CA GLN A 89 4.97 -5.45 9.92
C GLN A 89 5.81 -4.26 9.44
N ASP A 90 6.76 -4.48 8.53
CA ASP A 90 7.75 -3.49 8.13
C ASP A 90 7.22 -2.42 7.16
N TRP A 91 6.04 -2.62 6.58
CA TRP A 91 5.44 -1.66 5.64
C TRP A 91 3.90 -1.65 5.70
N PRO A 92 3.27 -0.56 5.20
CA PRO A 92 1.82 -0.47 5.10
C PRO A 92 1.22 -1.65 4.31
N PRO A 93 -0.01 -2.09 4.65
CA PRO A 93 -0.59 -3.29 4.05
C PRO A 93 -1.08 -3.07 2.60
N LEU A 94 -1.42 -1.84 2.22
CA LEU A 94 -2.04 -1.54 0.93
C LEU A 94 -1.09 -1.71 -0.28
N PRO A 95 0.16 -1.20 -0.29
CA PRO A 95 1.09 -1.42 -1.40
C PRO A 95 1.42 -2.92 -1.59
N PHE A 96 1.54 -3.67 -0.49
CA PHE A 96 1.73 -5.13 -0.54
C PHE A 96 0.52 -5.85 -1.15
N LEU A 97 -0.70 -5.41 -0.80
CA LEU A 97 -1.93 -5.92 -1.42
C LEU A 97 -1.95 -5.67 -2.93
N ILE A 98 -1.57 -4.47 -3.37
CA ILE A 98 -1.52 -4.11 -4.81
C ILE A 98 -0.57 -5.04 -5.56
N LEU A 99 0.68 -5.21 -5.08
CA LEU A 99 1.64 -6.13 -5.70
C LEU A 99 1.13 -7.56 -5.72
N THR A 100 0.50 -8.01 -4.63
CA THR A 100 -0.11 -9.35 -4.59
C THR A 100 -1.22 -9.49 -5.62
N MET A 101 -2.06 -8.47 -5.84
CA MET A 101 -3.08 -8.50 -6.90
C MET A 101 -2.47 -8.59 -8.29
N ILE A 102 -1.38 -7.85 -8.54
CA ILE A 102 -0.64 -7.90 -9.81
C ILE A 102 -0.07 -9.30 -10.05
N ILE A 103 0.66 -9.85 -9.08
CA ILE A 103 1.26 -11.20 -9.14
C ILE A 103 0.21 -12.30 -9.40
N HIS A 104 -1.02 -12.10 -8.93
CA HIS A 104 -2.13 -13.05 -9.13
C HIS A 104 -2.98 -12.77 -10.37
N GLY A 105 -2.56 -11.86 -11.26
CA GLY A 105 -3.31 -11.51 -12.46
C GLY A 105 -4.66 -10.86 -12.19
N ARG A 106 -4.88 -10.32 -10.98
CA ARG A 106 -6.13 -9.64 -10.59
C ARG A 106 -6.15 -8.19 -11.04
N THR A 107 -5.75 -7.95 -12.28
CA THR A 107 -5.46 -6.63 -12.85
C THR A 107 -6.64 -5.66 -12.81
N ARG A 108 -7.88 -6.15 -12.88
CA ARG A 108 -9.10 -5.32 -12.74
C ARG A 108 -9.24 -4.62 -11.39
N LYS A 109 -8.62 -5.15 -10.33
CA LYS A 109 -8.66 -4.57 -8.98
C LYS A 109 -7.46 -3.67 -8.68
N VAL A 110 -6.48 -3.63 -9.58
CA VAL A 110 -5.30 -2.79 -9.42
C VAL A 110 -5.67 -1.35 -9.78
N PRO A 111 -5.35 -0.36 -8.93
CA PRO A 111 -5.61 1.06 -9.23
C PRO A 111 -4.93 1.50 -10.53
N ARG A 112 -5.63 2.32 -11.32
CA ARG A 112 -5.07 2.92 -12.53
C ARG A 112 -4.26 4.18 -12.26
N GLU A 113 -4.51 4.79 -11.10
CA GLU A 113 -3.80 5.95 -10.61
C GLU A 113 -3.36 5.67 -9.18
N VAL A 114 -2.17 6.17 -8.84
CA VAL A 114 -1.61 6.14 -7.50
C VAL A 114 -0.93 7.48 -7.23
N SER A 115 -0.80 7.86 -5.97
CA SER A 115 0.03 9.01 -5.60
C SER A 115 1.51 8.67 -5.74
N LEU A 116 2.37 9.70 -5.83
CA LEU A 116 3.82 9.52 -5.80
C LEU A 116 4.28 8.78 -4.53
N GLU A 117 3.70 9.12 -3.38
CA GLU A 117 3.94 8.41 -2.12
C GLU A 117 3.65 6.91 -2.25
N ARG A 118 2.46 6.57 -2.77
CA ARG A 118 2.05 5.17 -2.92
C ARG A 118 2.93 4.41 -3.92
N LEU A 119 3.37 5.07 -4.99
CA LEU A 119 4.31 4.51 -5.95
C LEU A 119 5.68 4.23 -5.31
N ALA A 120 6.17 5.13 -4.46
CA ALA A 120 7.41 4.92 -3.71
C ALA A 120 7.32 3.73 -2.74
N GLU A 121 6.22 3.62 -1.99
CA GLU A 121 5.97 2.46 -1.13
C GLU A 121 5.88 1.15 -1.93
N ILE A 122 5.22 1.16 -3.10
CA ILE A 122 5.19 0.00 -4.00
C ILE A 122 6.61 -0.34 -4.47
N ALA A 123 7.43 0.65 -4.84
CA ALA A 123 8.80 0.43 -5.28
C ALA A 123 9.65 -0.24 -4.18
N ILE A 124 9.49 0.18 -2.92
CA ILE A 124 10.21 -0.41 -1.77
C ILE A 124 9.89 -1.90 -1.65
N ILE A 125 8.61 -2.26 -1.74
CA ILE A 125 8.17 -3.64 -1.60
C ILE A 125 8.55 -4.45 -2.84
N ALA A 126 8.47 -3.87 -4.03
CA ALA A 126 8.88 -4.52 -5.27
C ALA A 126 10.37 -4.85 -5.26
N ASP A 127 11.20 -3.94 -4.74
CA ASP A 127 12.63 -4.16 -4.55
C ASP A 127 12.91 -5.25 -3.50
N TYR A 128 12.26 -5.18 -2.33
CA TYR A 128 12.42 -6.17 -1.27
C TYR A 128 12.08 -7.59 -1.73
N TYR A 129 10.96 -7.75 -2.45
CA TYR A 129 10.50 -9.05 -2.94
C TYR A 129 11.07 -9.43 -4.32
N GLU A 130 11.85 -8.54 -4.91
CA GLU A 130 12.51 -8.70 -6.22
C GLU A 130 11.50 -8.96 -7.36
N CYS A 131 10.30 -8.38 -7.31
CA CYS A 131 9.20 -8.66 -8.26
C CYS A 131 9.03 -7.60 -9.36
N TYR A 132 10.16 -7.06 -9.84
CA TYR A 132 10.23 -5.99 -10.82
C TYR A 132 9.42 -6.28 -12.10
N GLU A 133 9.67 -7.44 -12.73
CA GLU A 133 8.98 -7.85 -13.98
C GLU A 133 7.46 -7.97 -13.81
N ALA A 134 7.00 -8.44 -12.65
CA ALA A 134 5.57 -8.56 -12.38
C ALA A 134 4.91 -7.18 -12.29
N ALA A 135 5.62 -6.19 -11.73
CA ALA A 135 5.11 -4.83 -11.53
C ALA A 135 5.23 -3.92 -12.76
N GLU A 136 6.13 -4.23 -13.69
CA GLU A 136 6.60 -3.37 -14.80
C GLU A 136 5.48 -2.63 -15.54
N VAL A 137 4.48 -3.37 -16.04
CA VAL A 137 3.36 -2.78 -16.80
C VAL A 137 2.58 -1.73 -16.00
N PHE A 138 2.41 -1.97 -14.69
CA PHE A 138 1.69 -1.03 -13.82
C PHE A 138 2.59 0.11 -13.37
N SER A 139 3.85 -0.16 -13.05
CA SER A 139 4.81 0.90 -12.68
C SER A 139 4.98 1.88 -13.83
N ASP A 140 5.16 1.42 -15.06
CA ASP A 140 5.30 2.31 -16.23
C ASP A 140 4.06 3.17 -16.43
N MET A 141 2.87 2.57 -16.31
CA MET A 141 1.60 3.31 -16.40
C MET A 141 1.51 4.41 -15.34
N TRP A 142 1.84 4.11 -14.08
CA TRP A 142 1.80 5.09 -13.00
C TRP A 142 2.89 6.15 -13.12
N ILE A 143 4.10 5.76 -13.53
CA ILE A 143 5.23 6.66 -13.74
C ILE A 143 4.88 7.65 -14.84
N ASN A 144 4.38 7.19 -15.99
CA ASN A 144 3.99 8.05 -17.10
C ASN A 144 2.90 9.06 -16.70
N ALA A 145 1.93 8.65 -15.88
CA ALA A 145 0.88 9.54 -15.38
C ALA A 145 1.39 10.63 -14.41
N LEU A 146 2.55 10.42 -13.77
CA LEU A 146 3.09 11.30 -12.74
C LEU A 146 4.33 12.11 -13.21
N ALA A 147 5.12 11.59 -14.16
CA ALA A 147 6.46 12.08 -14.48
C ALA A 147 6.50 13.43 -15.21
N GLU A 148 5.39 13.84 -15.84
CA GLU A 148 5.26 15.15 -16.50
C GLU A 148 5.27 16.32 -15.49
N ARG A 149 5.08 16.04 -14.20
CA ARG A 149 5.07 17.07 -13.15
C ARG A 149 6.50 17.52 -12.81
N PRO A 150 6.74 18.83 -12.63
CA PRO A 150 7.99 19.33 -12.07
C PRO A 150 8.27 18.73 -10.68
N LEU A 151 9.56 18.66 -10.30
CA LEU A 151 9.93 18.31 -8.94
C LEU A 151 9.60 19.47 -7.99
N GLU A 152 8.64 19.27 -7.10
CA GLU A 152 8.13 20.30 -6.19
C GLU A 152 8.96 20.43 -4.91
N SER A 153 9.62 19.35 -4.49
CA SER A 153 10.36 19.30 -3.22
C SER A 153 11.57 18.35 -3.26
N VAL A 154 12.46 18.47 -2.26
CA VAL A 154 13.56 17.50 -2.05
C VAL A 154 12.99 16.11 -1.80
N SER A 155 11.92 16.01 -0.99
CA SER A 155 11.28 14.73 -0.67
C SER A 155 10.70 14.04 -1.91
N ASP A 156 10.17 14.79 -2.88
CA ASP A 156 9.67 14.18 -4.12
C ASP A 156 10.80 13.75 -5.04
N ALA A 157 11.89 14.52 -5.07
CA ALA A 157 13.09 14.13 -5.80
C ALA A 157 13.75 12.87 -5.21
N GLU A 158 13.75 12.70 -3.89
CA GLU A 158 14.20 11.45 -3.24
C GLU A 158 13.33 10.25 -3.66
N LYS A 159 12.00 10.39 -3.62
CA LYS A 159 11.07 9.35 -4.07
C LYS A 159 11.30 9.01 -5.53
N TRP A 160 11.38 10.01 -6.41
CA TRP A 160 11.62 9.81 -7.83
C TRP A 160 12.98 9.18 -8.11
N LEU A 161 14.01 9.54 -7.36
CA LEU A 161 15.33 8.90 -7.44
C LEU A 161 15.22 7.40 -7.13
N PHE A 162 14.52 7.03 -6.05
CA PHE A 162 14.35 5.62 -5.68
C PHE A 162 13.45 4.86 -6.67
N ILE A 163 12.30 5.40 -7.03
CA ILE A 163 11.36 4.81 -8.02
C ILE A 163 12.08 4.56 -9.35
N SER A 164 12.82 5.56 -9.85
CA SER A 164 13.54 5.45 -11.12
C SER A 164 14.70 4.47 -11.06
N TRP A 165 15.35 4.32 -9.92
CA TRP A 165 16.36 3.28 -9.72
C TRP A 165 15.74 1.87 -9.74
N VAL A 166 14.65 1.64 -9.00
CA VAL A 166 13.95 0.34 -8.94
C VAL A 166 13.41 -0.07 -10.31
N PHE A 167 12.76 0.85 -11.02
CA PHE A 167 12.10 0.57 -12.30
C PHE A 167 12.92 0.99 -13.53
N GLN A 168 14.24 1.19 -13.37
CA GLN A 168 15.19 1.46 -14.46
C GLN A 168 14.78 2.62 -15.41
N GLN A 169 14.36 3.74 -14.82
CA GLN A 169 13.95 4.95 -15.55
C GLN A 169 15.07 5.99 -15.61
N ASP A 170 16.03 5.80 -16.51
CA ASP A 170 17.28 6.59 -16.58
C ASP A 170 17.05 8.11 -16.64
N THR A 171 16.08 8.57 -17.43
CA THR A 171 15.79 10.01 -17.60
C THR A 171 15.28 10.65 -16.31
N ILE A 172 14.42 9.93 -15.58
CA ILE A 172 13.86 10.37 -14.29
C ILE A 172 14.96 10.31 -13.22
N PHE A 173 15.80 9.29 -13.26
CA PHE A 173 16.93 9.13 -12.35
C PHE A 173 17.93 10.29 -12.49
N GLU A 174 18.32 10.63 -13.72
CA GLU A 174 19.22 11.74 -14.00
C GLU A 174 18.62 13.08 -13.56
N ARG A 175 17.35 13.33 -13.88
CA ARG A 175 16.65 14.56 -13.46
C ARG A 175 16.60 14.71 -11.94
N SER A 176 16.25 13.63 -11.25
CA SER A 176 16.06 13.63 -9.79
C SER A 176 17.39 13.76 -9.06
N SER A 177 18.42 13.04 -9.51
CA SER A 177 19.77 13.12 -8.94
C SER A 177 20.38 14.51 -9.10
N LYS A 178 20.27 15.14 -10.28
CA LYS A 178 20.71 16.54 -10.50
C LYS A 178 19.97 17.52 -9.58
N TYR A 179 18.66 17.37 -9.45
CA TYR A 179 17.88 18.24 -8.56
C TYR A 179 18.37 18.13 -7.11
N LEU A 180 18.59 16.91 -6.63
CA LEU A 180 19.09 16.65 -5.28
C LEU A 180 20.51 17.17 -5.09
N GLN A 181 21.43 16.96 -6.04
CA GLN A 181 22.79 17.51 -5.99
C GLN A 181 22.80 19.03 -5.81
N LEU A 182 21.92 19.75 -6.51
CA LEU A 182 21.84 21.21 -6.42
C LEU A 182 21.20 21.72 -5.13
N ARG A 183 20.41 20.89 -4.45
CA ARG A 183 19.61 21.29 -3.27
C ARG A 183 20.14 20.76 -1.95
N TYR A 184 20.89 19.66 -1.95
CA TYR A 184 21.66 19.23 -0.78
C TYR A 184 22.90 20.09 -0.66
N THR A 185 22.80 21.18 0.09
CA THR A 185 23.98 21.96 0.50
C THR A 185 24.80 21.27 1.60
N THR A 186 24.35 20.14 2.17
CA THR A 186 25.11 19.36 3.17
C THR A 186 24.69 17.88 3.19
N ASN A 187 25.71 16.99 3.26
CA ASN A 187 25.76 15.54 3.46
C ASN A 187 24.51 14.69 3.11
N MET A 188 24.61 13.89 2.02
CA MET A 188 23.62 12.91 1.53
C MET A 188 23.36 11.71 2.48
N ALA A 189 23.76 11.80 3.76
CA ALA A 189 23.63 10.72 4.74
C ALA A 189 22.20 10.54 5.27
N THR A 190 21.26 11.42 4.93
CA THR A 190 19.89 11.45 5.44
C THR A 190 18.83 10.94 4.46
N ILE A 191 19.19 10.44 3.28
CA ILE A 191 18.22 9.88 2.33
C ILE A 191 17.54 8.66 2.99
N PRO A 192 16.21 8.66 3.20
CA PRO A 192 15.51 7.58 3.92
C PRO A 192 15.27 6.33 3.06
N PHE A 193 15.84 6.28 1.85
CA PHE A 193 15.66 5.20 0.90
C PHE A 193 16.89 4.28 0.85
N PRO A 194 16.70 2.96 0.68
CA PRO A 194 17.79 2.00 0.55
C PRO A 194 18.44 2.13 -0.84
N ILE A 195 19.24 3.18 -1.05
CA ILE A 195 20.02 3.34 -2.28
C ILE A 195 21.31 2.52 -2.17
N PRO A 196 21.60 1.61 -3.12
CA PRO A 196 22.84 0.84 -3.11
C PRO A 196 24.08 1.73 -3.06
N SER A 197 25.10 1.29 -2.33
CA SER A 197 26.39 1.99 -2.19
C SER A 197 27.09 2.26 -3.53
N SER A 198 26.85 1.42 -4.55
CA SER A 198 27.37 1.58 -5.91
C SER A 198 26.95 2.90 -6.58
N VAL A 199 25.79 3.45 -6.20
CA VAL A 199 25.28 4.74 -6.69
C VAL A 199 25.90 5.91 -5.93
N ARG A 200 26.24 5.72 -4.64
CA ARG A 200 26.80 6.75 -3.76
C ARG A 200 28.21 7.21 -4.18
N GLY A 201 28.99 6.31 -4.80
CA GLY A 201 30.39 6.55 -5.16
C GLY A 201 30.63 7.42 -6.41
N GLN A 202 29.60 7.75 -7.20
CA GLN A 202 29.76 8.52 -8.45
C GLN A 202 29.63 10.04 -8.25
N PHE A 203 29.29 10.51 -7.05
CA PHE A 203 28.99 11.91 -6.75
C PHE A 203 30.17 12.71 -6.16
N THR A 204 31.33 12.09 -5.93
CA THR A 204 32.51 12.74 -5.32
C THR A 204 33.45 13.42 -6.32
N SER A 205 33.17 13.30 -7.62
CA SER A 205 33.94 13.98 -8.67
C SER A 205 33.31 15.33 -9.02
N MET A 206 33.46 16.32 -8.15
CA MET A 206 33.26 17.72 -8.54
C MET A 206 34.47 18.19 -9.37
N PRO A 207 34.30 18.71 -10.59
CA PRO A 207 35.36 19.48 -11.23
C PRO A 207 35.48 20.83 -10.53
N THR A 208 36.64 21.08 -9.92
CA THR A 208 37.03 22.41 -9.42
C THR A 208 37.01 23.40 -10.60
N LEU A 209 35.99 24.23 -10.68
CA LEU A 209 36.00 25.38 -11.59
C LEU A 209 36.84 26.49 -10.95
N LEU A 210 38.12 26.55 -11.36
CA LEU A 210 38.96 27.73 -11.24
C LEU A 210 38.46 28.78 -12.24
N PHE A 211 37.90 29.88 -11.74
CA PHE A 211 37.67 31.09 -12.53
C PHE A 211 38.96 31.94 -12.55
N PRO A 212 39.35 32.52 -13.69
CA PRO A 212 40.32 33.63 -13.74
C PRO A 212 39.69 34.97 -13.32
#